data_AF-E9CQQ4-F1
#
_entry.id   AF-E9CQQ4-F1
#
_cell.length_a   1.000
_cell.length_b   1.000
_cell.length_c   1.000
_cell.angle_alpha   90.00
_cell.angle_beta   90.00
_cell.angle_gamma   90.00
#
_symmetry.space_group_name_H-M   'P 1'
#
loop_
_entity.id
_entity.type
_entity.pdbx_description
1 polymer ?
#
loop_
_entity_poly.entity_id
_entity_poly.type
_entity_poly.pdbx_seq_one_letter_code
_entity_poly.pdbx_strand_id
1 'polypeptide(L)'
;GWLNEAHGGGFYMDDNDWIRSVNNKGIYTGGQLKGGTVRADGRLSTGEFLQLDGTAQPGWECSTTGLVGRTPEGTLLSCQNGHWRATSANVEIVRAETTAYRWPHATARCPAGKKLVGGGGNCRSLGPPGMGWAVLVGSQPINETDWLVHCDTPERQNL
;
A
#
# COMPACT_ATOMS: atom_id res chain seq x y z
N GLY A 1 -19.68 43.37 9.74
CA GLY A 1 -20.05 42.18 8.95
C GLY A 1 -20.83 42.60 7.72
N TRP A 2 -21.12 41.66 6.84
CA TRP A 2 -22.07 41.82 5.72
C TRP A 2 -23.27 40.90 5.97
N LEU A 3 -24.49 41.43 5.78
CA LEU A 3 -25.74 40.69 5.92
C LEU A 3 -26.58 40.89 4.66
N ASN A 4 -27.13 39.79 4.15
CA ASN A 4 -28.23 39.80 3.19
C ASN A 4 -29.51 39.41 3.94
N GLU A 5 -30.38 40.39 4.19
CA GLU A 5 -31.61 40.20 4.96
C GLU A 5 -32.59 39.23 4.28
N ALA A 6 -32.75 39.34 2.96
CA ALA A 6 -33.67 38.50 2.19
C ALA A 6 -33.34 37.00 2.27
N HIS A 7 -32.05 36.66 2.33
CA HIS A 7 -31.59 35.27 2.38
C HIS A 7 -31.08 34.84 3.77
N GLY A 8 -31.13 35.75 4.77
CA GLY A 8 -30.66 35.53 6.13
C GLY A 8 -29.22 35.02 6.21
N GLY A 9 -28.37 35.41 5.25
CA GLY A 9 -27.00 34.94 5.08
C GLY A 9 -26.02 36.09 5.11
N GLY A 10 -24.74 35.78 5.33
CA GLY A 10 -23.71 36.80 5.43
C GLY A 10 -22.53 36.35 6.28
N PHE A 11 -21.65 37.30 6.57
CA PHE A 11 -20.49 37.11 7.43
C PHE A 11 -20.46 38.13 8.55
N TYR A 12 -20.19 37.68 9.77
CA TYR A 12 -20.04 38.53 10.95
C TYR A 12 -18.84 38.08 11.78
N MET A 13 -18.47 38.91 12.76
CA MET A 13 -17.43 38.65 13.74
C MET A 13 -18.01 39.10 15.08
N ASP A 14 -17.97 38.24 16.09
CA ASP A 14 -18.27 38.52 17.49
C ASP A 14 -17.01 38.48 18.37
N ASP A 15 -15.89 38.05 17.81
CA ASP A 15 -14.54 38.08 18.36
C ASP A 15 -13.53 38.55 17.29
N ASN A 16 -12.24 38.63 17.67
CA ASN A 16 -11.17 39.07 16.77
C ASN A 16 -10.49 37.92 16.01
N ASP A 17 -10.89 36.68 16.26
CA ASP A 17 -10.22 35.47 15.76
C ASP A 17 -10.97 34.84 14.58
N TRP A 18 -12.30 34.98 14.54
CA TRP A 18 -13.16 34.23 13.63
C TRP A 18 -14.11 35.09 12.81
N ILE A 19 -14.11 34.86 11.49
CA ILE A 19 -15.23 35.20 10.62
C ILE A 19 -16.24 34.05 10.67
N ARG A 20 -17.49 34.37 10.98
CA ARG A 20 -18.60 33.43 11.12
C ARG A 20 -19.65 33.64 10.04
N SER A 21 -20.25 32.55 9.56
CA SER A 21 -21.41 32.64 8.69
C SER A 21 -22.68 32.92 9.51
N VAL A 22 -23.48 33.88 9.07
CA VAL A 22 -24.76 34.20 9.71
C VAL A 22 -25.66 32.96 9.66
N ASN A 23 -26.30 32.63 10.79
CA ASN A 23 -27.17 31.45 10.96
C ASN A 23 -26.49 30.10 10.66
N ASN A 24 -25.16 30.00 10.81
CA ASN A 24 -24.39 28.78 10.53
C ASN A 24 -24.58 28.25 9.10
N LYS A 25 -24.84 29.13 8.14
CA LYS A 25 -24.96 28.73 6.73
C LYS A 25 -23.62 28.19 6.20
N GLY A 26 -23.70 27.20 5.32
CA GLY A 26 -22.53 26.69 4.60
C GLY A 26 -21.98 27.71 3.59
N ILE A 27 -20.71 27.55 3.23
CA ILE A 27 -20.06 28.32 2.16
C ILE A 27 -20.00 27.41 0.93
N TYR A 28 -20.70 27.81 -0.13
CA TYR A 28 -20.66 27.12 -1.43
C TYR A 28 -19.97 28.02 -2.45
N THR A 29 -19.00 27.47 -3.18
CA THR A 29 -18.25 28.18 -4.20
C THR A 29 -17.90 27.25 -5.34
N GLY A 30 -17.85 27.75 -6.56
CA GLY A 30 -17.29 27.02 -7.70
C GLY A 30 -15.76 27.07 -7.77
N GLY A 31 -15.11 27.85 -6.89
CA GLY A 31 -13.67 28.03 -6.83
C GLY A 31 -13.00 27.36 -5.63
N GLN A 32 -11.74 27.72 -5.38
CA GLN A 32 -10.96 27.19 -4.27
C GLN A 32 -11.25 27.92 -2.94
N LEU A 33 -11.29 27.16 -1.85
CA LEU A 33 -11.13 27.69 -0.49
C LEU A 33 -9.68 27.50 -0.08
N LYS A 34 -8.95 28.59 0.21
CA LYS A 34 -7.57 28.57 0.70
C LYS A 34 -7.51 29.13 2.12
N GLY A 35 -6.86 28.41 3.02
CA GLY A 35 -6.60 28.82 4.40
C GLY A 35 -5.35 28.11 4.91
N GLY A 36 -4.78 28.60 6.03
CA GLY A 36 -3.60 27.96 6.63
C GLY A 36 -3.86 26.52 7.07
N THR A 37 -5.02 26.27 7.69
CA THR A 37 -5.50 24.93 8.05
C THR A 37 -7.01 24.84 7.85
N VAL A 38 -7.52 23.66 7.48
CA VAL A 38 -8.95 23.35 7.47
C VAL A 38 -9.21 22.28 8.52
N ARG A 39 -10.01 22.63 9.53
CA ARG A 39 -10.47 21.70 10.57
C ARG A 39 -11.97 21.47 10.38
N ALA A 40 -12.37 20.19 10.39
CA ALA A 40 -13.77 19.79 10.44
C ALA A 40 -14.05 19.16 11.82
N ASP A 41 -15.10 19.61 12.51
CA ASP A 41 -15.54 18.96 13.76
C ASP A 41 -16.32 17.65 13.48
N GLY A 42 -16.77 17.47 12.23
CA GLY A 42 -17.33 16.23 11.71
C GLY A 42 -16.38 15.52 10.75
N ARG A 43 -16.90 15.17 9.55
CA ARG A 43 -16.12 14.51 8.49
C ARG A 43 -15.67 15.53 7.44
N LEU A 44 -14.43 15.42 6.97
CA LEU A 44 -13.99 16.02 5.72
C LEU A 44 -14.36 15.06 4.57
N SER A 45 -15.10 15.55 3.57
CA SER A 45 -15.56 14.76 2.42
C SER A 45 -15.23 15.49 1.13
N THR A 46 -14.72 14.75 0.14
CA THR A 46 -14.45 15.23 -1.22
C THR A 46 -15.33 14.50 -2.22
N GLY A 47 -15.77 15.18 -3.29
CA GLY A 47 -16.55 14.54 -4.35
C GLY A 47 -15.74 13.65 -5.30
N GLU A 48 -14.42 13.85 -5.34
CA GLU A 48 -13.50 13.14 -6.24
C GLU A 48 -12.35 12.50 -5.43
N PHE A 49 -11.27 13.23 -5.17
CA PHE A 49 -10.09 12.73 -4.44
C PHE A 49 -9.61 13.71 -3.37
N LEU A 50 -8.92 13.19 -2.34
CA LEU A 50 -8.15 13.99 -1.39
C LEU A 50 -6.69 14.09 -1.90
N GLN A 51 -6.31 15.26 -2.40
CA GLN A 51 -4.94 15.52 -2.84
C GLN A 51 -4.09 16.01 -1.67
N LEU A 52 -2.91 15.40 -1.52
CA LEU A 52 -1.88 15.81 -0.57
C LEU A 52 -0.66 16.30 -1.35
N ASP A 53 -0.44 17.61 -1.35
CA ASP A 53 0.65 18.22 -2.11
C ASP A 53 2.02 17.94 -1.49
N GLY A 54 2.08 17.92 -0.15
CA GLY A 54 3.28 17.57 0.60
C GLY A 54 3.66 16.09 0.42
N THR A 55 4.96 15.83 0.41
CA THR A 55 5.52 14.48 0.31
C THR A 55 6.50 14.20 1.44
N ALA A 56 6.69 12.93 1.77
CA ALA A 56 7.65 12.47 2.77
C ALA A 56 8.28 11.15 2.33
N GLN A 57 9.35 10.72 3.00
CA GLN A 57 9.94 9.39 2.79
C GLN A 57 9.79 8.52 4.05
N PRO A 58 9.73 7.19 3.91
CA PRO A 58 9.75 6.29 5.05
C PRO A 58 10.97 6.52 5.96
N GLY A 59 10.75 6.51 7.27
CA GLY A 59 11.77 6.74 8.29
C GLY A 59 11.99 8.22 8.64
N TRP A 60 11.57 9.17 7.80
CA TRP A 60 11.64 10.59 8.14
C TRP A 60 10.75 10.92 9.34
N GLU A 61 11.15 11.92 10.12
CA GLU A 61 10.36 12.39 11.26
C GLU A 61 9.03 13.02 10.79
N CYS A 62 8.02 12.87 11.63
CA CYS A 62 6.72 13.49 11.46
C CYS A 62 6.22 14.03 12.80
N SER A 63 5.58 15.20 12.75
CA SER A 63 5.23 15.98 13.94
C SER A 63 4.16 15.32 14.82
N THR A 64 3.21 14.60 14.22
CA THR A 64 2.05 14.03 14.94
C THR A 64 1.76 12.61 14.47
N THR A 65 1.72 11.67 15.41
CA THR A 65 1.29 10.28 15.14
C THR A 65 -0.16 10.27 14.62
N GLY A 66 -0.41 9.52 13.55
CA GLY A 66 -1.71 9.42 12.88
C GLY A 66 -1.87 10.30 11.64
N LEU A 67 -0.90 11.17 11.33
CA LEU A 67 -0.89 11.88 10.04
C LEU A 67 -0.86 10.90 8.87
N VAL A 68 -1.56 11.27 7.80
CA VAL A 68 -1.57 10.54 6.52
C VAL A 68 -0.83 11.40 5.49
N GLY A 69 0.06 10.77 4.74
CA GLY A 69 0.90 11.43 3.74
C GLY A 69 1.18 10.52 2.56
N ARG A 70 2.11 10.92 1.69
CA ARG A 70 2.55 10.09 0.57
C ARG A 70 4.02 10.30 0.24
N THR A 71 4.62 9.34 -0.45
CA THR A 71 5.90 9.53 -1.13
C THR A 71 5.72 10.35 -2.41
N PRO A 72 6.81 10.88 -3.00
CA PRO A 72 6.76 11.52 -4.32
C PRO A 72 6.14 10.62 -5.40
N GLU A 73 6.38 9.31 -5.32
CA GLU A 73 5.86 8.27 -6.21
C GLU A 73 4.39 7.91 -5.92
N GLY A 74 3.80 8.47 -4.87
CA GLY A 74 2.40 8.26 -4.52
C GLY A 74 2.12 7.11 -3.56
N THR A 75 3.15 6.48 -2.97
CA THR A 75 2.93 5.45 -1.94
C THR A 75 2.32 6.09 -0.69
N LEU A 76 1.21 5.55 -0.20
CA LEU A 76 0.55 6.04 1.02
C LEU A 76 1.44 5.82 2.25
N LEU A 77 1.53 6.87 3.08
CA LEU A 77 2.27 6.87 4.32
C LEU A 77 1.35 7.14 5.50
N SER A 78 1.69 6.56 6.65
CA SER A 78 1.12 6.89 7.95
C SER A 78 2.25 7.24 8.91
N CYS A 79 2.09 8.36 9.63
CA CYS A 79 3.00 8.72 10.71
C CYS A 79 2.72 7.82 11.92
N GLN A 80 3.71 7.03 12.32
CA GLN A 80 3.60 6.09 13.43
C GLN A 80 4.77 6.31 14.39
N ASN A 81 4.45 6.67 15.64
CA ASN A 81 5.44 6.95 16.69
C ASN A 81 6.50 7.97 16.24
N GLY A 82 6.05 9.06 15.62
CA GLY A 82 6.92 10.16 15.18
C GLY A 82 7.71 9.90 13.90
N HIS A 83 7.52 8.76 13.21
CA HIS A 83 8.17 8.49 11.92
C HIS A 83 7.18 8.07 10.83
N TRP A 84 7.42 8.54 9.61
CA TRP A 84 6.66 8.12 8.44
C TRP A 84 6.90 6.63 8.13
N ARG A 85 5.82 5.87 7.97
CA ARG A 85 5.85 4.46 7.55
C ARG A 85 5.00 4.26 6.31
N ALA A 86 5.52 3.52 5.35
CA ALA A 86 4.73 3.08 4.21
C ALA A 86 3.62 2.14 4.68
N THR A 87 2.40 2.35 4.18
CA THR A 87 1.28 1.46 4.48
C THR A 87 1.25 0.22 3.58
N SER A 88 2.11 0.16 2.55
CA SER A 88 2.29 -1.04 1.74
C SER A 88 3.27 -2.01 2.41
N ALA A 89 2.94 -3.30 2.35
CA ALA A 89 3.92 -4.33 2.68
C ALA A 89 5.04 -4.27 1.63
N ASN A 90 6.28 -4.09 2.08
CA ASN A 90 7.46 -4.24 1.22
C ASN A 90 7.66 -5.73 0.91
N VAL A 91 6.91 -6.23 -0.08
CA VAL A 91 7.01 -7.61 -0.56
C VAL A 91 8.13 -7.67 -1.59
N GLU A 92 9.10 -8.55 -1.35
CA GLU A 92 10.19 -8.85 -2.28
C GLU A 92 10.01 -10.26 -2.84
N ILE A 93 10.31 -10.44 -4.13
CA ILE A 93 10.30 -11.75 -4.78
C ILE A 93 11.70 -12.35 -4.69
N VAL A 94 11.83 -13.45 -3.94
CA VAL A 94 13.04 -14.29 -3.97
C VAL A 94 12.83 -15.45 -4.93
N ARG A 95 13.88 -15.80 -5.68
CA ARG A 95 13.86 -16.92 -6.62
C ARG A 95 14.90 -17.96 -6.24
N ALA A 96 14.56 -19.22 -6.44
CA ALA A 96 15.47 -20.35 -6.38
C ALA A 96 15.14 -21.31 -7.53
N GLU A 97 16.17 -21.89 -8.12
CA GLU A 97 16.05 -22.82 -9.24
C GLU A 97 16.92 -24.04 -8.97
N THR A 98 16.50 -25.20 -9.47
CA THR A 98 17.28 -26.42 -9.43
C THR A 98 17.00 -27.25 -10.67
N THR A 99 17.97 -28.09 -11.05
CA THR A 99 17.84 -29.01 -12.18
C THR A 99 18.27 -30.39 -11.74
N ALA A 100 17.36 -31.36 -11.86
CA ALA A 100 17.63 -32.76 -11.59
C ALA A 100 16.82 -33.63 -12.56
N TYR A 101 17.33 -34.83 -12.84
CA TYR A 101 16.63 -35.79 -13.71
C TYR A 101 15.27 -36.19 -13.13
N ARG A 102 15.17 -36.27 -11.80
CA ARG A 102 13.92 -36.58 -11.08
C ARG A 102 13.93 -35.97 -9.68
N TRP A 103 12.74 -35.64 -9.16
CA TRP A 103 12.55 -34.98 -7.87
C TRP A 103 13.37 -33.69 -7.67
N PRO A 104 13.43 -32.74 -8.63
CA PRO A 104 14.07 -31.46 -8.35
C PRO A 104 13.31 -30.70 -7.25
N HIS A 105 14.02 -30.30 -6.20
CA HIS A 105 13.52 -29.52 -5.07
C HIS A 105 14.20 -28.14 -5.04
N ALA A 106 13.42 -27.06 -5.18
CA ALA A 106 13.91 -25.69 -5.05
C ALA A 106 13.34 -25.06 -3.79
N THR A 107 14.21 -24.46 -2.96
CA THR A 107 13.80 -23.72 -1.77
C THR A 107 14.15 -22.24 -1.93
N ALA A 108 13.14 -21.38 -2.03
CA ALA A 108 13.33 -19.93 -1.98
C ALA A 108 13.30 -19.48 -0.52
N ARG A 109 14.32 -18.71 -0.08
CA ARG A 109 14.48 -18.27 1.31
C ARG A 109 14.44 -16.75 1.40
N CYS A 110 13.55 -16.22 2.24
CA CYS A 110 13.48 -14.79 2.52
C CYS A 110 14.83 -14.25 3.06
N PRO A 111 15.21 -13.00 2.73
CA PRO A 111 16.36 -12.34 3.34
C PRO A 111 16.22 -12.24 4.86
N ALA A 112 17.36 -12.07 5.55
CA ALA A 112 17.38 -11.93 7.00
C ALA A 112 16.42 -10.82 7.48
N GLY A 113 15.59 -11.13 8.47
CA GLY A 113 14.60 -10.21 9.04
C GLY A 113 13.29 -10.09 8.25
N LYS A 114 13.12 -10.81 7.13
CA LYS A 114 11.85 -10.89 6.40
C LYS A 114 11.12 -12.20 6.69
N LYS A 115 9.79 -12.16 6.60
CA LYS A 115 8.91 -13.33 6.73
C LYS A 115 8.27 -13.69 5.39
N LEU A 116 8.03 -14.98 5.21
CA LEU A 116 7.32 -15.52 4.08
C LEU A 116 5.84 -15.12 4.15
N VAL A 117 5.35 -14.49 3.09
CA VAL A 117 3.94 -14.08 2.96
C VAL A 117 3.18 -14.89 1.89
N GLY A 118 3.91 -15.64 1.07
CA GLY A 118 3.38 -16.47 -0.01
C GLY A 118 4.48 -16.92 -0.96
N GLY A 119 4.15 -17.82 -1.87
CA GLY A 119 5.08 -18.31 -2.88
C GLY A 119 4.40 -19.18 -3.93
N GLY A 120 5.22 -19.74 -4.80
CA GLY A 120 4.80 -20.61 -5.89
C GLY A 120 6.00 -21.05 -6.71
N GLY A 121 5.77 -21.92 -7.68
CA GLY A 121 6.79 -22.30 -8.64
C GLY A 121 6.20 -22.98 -9.85
N ASN A 122 7.07 -23.24 -10.82
CA ASN A 122 6.73 -23.96 -12.04
C ASN A 122 7.77 -25.04 -12.29
N CYS A 123 7.36 -26.07 -13.01
CA CYS A 123 8.24 -27.15 -13.44
C CYS A 123 8.40 -27.07 -14.96
N ARG A 124 9.62 -27.28 -15.44
CA ARG A 124 9.94 -27.25 -16.88
C ARG A 124 10.77 -28.47 -17.22
N SER A 125 10.38 -29.21 -18.26
CA SER A 125 11.21 -30.27 -18.84
C SER A 125 12.37 -29.65 -19.63
N LEU A 126 13.59 -30.13 -19.39
CA LEU A 126 14.82 -29.72 -20.07
C LEU A 126 15.36 -30.81 -21.02
N GLY A 127 14.66 -31.92 -21.15
CA GLY A 127 15.03 -33.01 -22.05
C GLY A 127 14.74 -32.73 -23.53
N PRO A 128 15.24 -33.56 -24.47
CA PRO A 128 14.85 -33.54 -25.87
C PRO A 128 13.33 -33.48 -26.10
N PRO A 129 12.87 -32.99 -27.27
CA PRO A 129 11.46 -33.00 -27.62
C PRO A 129 10.88 -34.41 -27.48
N GLY A 130 9.86 -34.56 -26.63
CA GLY A 130 9.24 -35.85 -26.30
C GLY A 130 9.66 -36.49 -24.98
N MET A 131 10.58 -35.89 -24.21
CA MET A 131 10.98 -36.33 -22.86
C MET A 131 9.96 -35.91 -21.76
N GLY A 132 8.68 -36.11 -22.05
CA GLY A 132 7.61 -35.99 -21.06
C GLY A 132 7.32 -34.57 -20.56
N TRP A 133 6.35 -34.49 -19.65
CA TRP A 133 5.91 -33.26 -19.00
C TRP A 133 6.40 -33.29 -17.54
N ALA A 134 6.86 -32.14 -17.04
CA ALA A 134 7.25 -31.98 -15.64
C ALA A 134 6.06 -31.46 -14.83
N VAL A 135 5.73 -32.14 -13.73
CA VAL A 135 4.65 -31.77 -12.81
C VAL A 135 5.17 -31.04 -11.61
N LEU A 136 4.44 -30.02 -11.18
CA LEU A 136 4.51 -29.52 -9.82
C LEU A 136 3.77 -30.50 -8.90
N VAL A 137 4.51 -31.21 -8.05
CA VAL A 137 3.93 -32.17 -7.11
C VAL A 137 3.77 -31.60 -5.70
N GLY A 138 4.44 -30.50 -5.40
CA GLY A 138 4.13 -29.72 -4.21
C GLY A 138 4.68 -28.32 -4.27
N SER A 139 3.98 -27.40 -3.60
CA SER A 139 4.34 -25.99 -3.48
C SER A 139 3.77 -25.47 -2.18
N GLN A 140 4.63 -25.35 -1.16
CA GLN A 140 4.18 -25.11 0.21
C GLN A 140 5.25 -24.36 1.02
N PRO A 141 4.85 -23.59 2.04
CA PRO A 141 5.79 -23.07 3.03
C PRO A 141 6.34 -24.24 3.86
N ILE A 142 7.63 -24.20 4.18
CA ILE A 142 8.25 -25.19 5.08
C ILE A 142 8.59 -24.61 6.46
N ASN A 143 8.67 -23.28 6.57
CA ASN A 143 8.81 -22.55 7.82
C ASN A 143 8.43 -21.06 7.60
N GLU A 144 8.70 -20.18 8.58
CA GLU A 144 8.37 -18.75 8.49
C GLU A 144 9.16 -17.96 7.43
N THR A 145 10.20 -18.54 6.82
CA THR A 145 11.09 -17.85 5.87
C THR A 145 11.25 -18.54 4.52
N ASP A 146 10.87 -19.82 4.41
CA ASP A 146 11.23 -20.66 3.26
C ASP A 146 10.01 -21.24 2.55
N TRP A 147 9.98 -21.11 1.22
CA TRP A 147 9.01 -21.74 0.34
C TRP A 147 9.66 -22.87 -0.47
N LEU A 148 9.07 -24.05 -0.41
CA LEU A 148 9.56 -25.24 -1.12
C LEU A 148 8.66 -25.55 -2.32
N VAL A 149 9.31 -25.80 -3.44
CA VAL A 149 8.72 -26.31 -4.67
C VAL A 149 9.38 -27.63 -5.03
N HIS A 150 8.56 -28.62 -5.38
CA HIS A 150 9.01 -29.94 -5.80
C HIS A 150 8.35 -30.28 -7.14
N CYS A 151 9.17 -30.79 -8.05
CA CYS A 151 8.71 -31.31 -9.32
C CYS A 151 8.90 -32.82 -9.40
N ASP A 152 8.10 -33.49 -10.21
CA ASP A 152 8.35 -34.87 -10.64
C ASP A 152 8.15 -34.98 -12.16
N THR A 153 8.61 -36.09 -12.73
CA THR A 153 8.24 -36.52 -14.08
C THR A 153 7.85 -37.99 -14.00
N PRO A 154 6.71 -38.39 -14.61
CA PRO A 154 6.28 -39.79 -14.61
C PRO A 154 7.10 -40.67 -15.59
N GLU A 155 8.07 -40.11 -16.32
CA GLU A 155 8.79 -40.82 -17.37
C GLU A 155 9.88 -41.76 -16.85
N ARG A 156 10.10 -42.83 -17.61
CA ARG A 156 10.51 -44.19 -17.15
C ARG A 156 11.66 -44.26 -16.15
N GLN A 157 11.44 -45.05 -15.11
CA GLN A 157 12.35 -45.29 -13.98
C GLN A 157 13.47 -46.32 -14.24
N ASN A 158 13.60 -46.86 -15.46
CA ASN A 158 14.56 -47.94 -15.74
C ASN A 158 15.32 -47.63 -17.03
N LEU A 159 16.62 -47.33 -16.88
CA LEU A 159 17.63 -47.60 -17.91
C LEU A 159 17.80 -49.11 -18.05
#